data_AF-A0A3B0YD41-F1
#
_entry.id   AF-A0A3B0YD41-F1
#
_cell.length_a   1.000
_cell.length_b   1.000
_cell.length_c   1.000
_cell.angle_alpha   90.00
_cell.angle_beta   90.00
_cell.angle_gamma   90.00
#
_symmetry.space_group_name_H-M   'P 1'
#
loop_
_entity.id
_entity.type
_entity.pdbx_description
1 polymer ?
#
loop_
_entity_poly.entity_id
_entity_poly.type
_entity_poly.pdbx_seq_one_letter_code
_entity_poly.pdbx_strand_id
1 'polypeptide(L)'
;CEKRVHALDGHLSYLNPLWYAGSFALGATAGLAGDKWSLGFVAETERQVVQHLDEHLKKISPKDGKSRAVLEQMKLDEARHGEMAKAAGGVELPGPVKTLMGMTSKIMTRLAYRL
;
A
#
# COMPACT_ATOMS: atom_id res chain seq x y z
N CYS A 1 -31.48 -0.70 0.23
CA CYS A 1 -31.87 0.08 -0.97
C CYS A 1 -32.76 -0.68 -1.97
N GLU A 2 -33.28 -1.88 -1.63
CA GLU A 2 -34.11 -2.72 -2.53
C GLU A 2 -35.53 -2.19 -2.78
N LYS A 3 -36.16 -1.60 -1.75
CA LYS A 3 -37.59 -1.23 -1.80
C LYS A 3 -37.94 -0.10 -2.79
N ARG A 4 -36.96 0.52 -3.46
CA ARG A 4 -37.19 1.66 -4.37
C ARG A 4 -36.96 1.35 -5.85
N VAL A 5 -36.35 0.21 -6.19
CA VAL A 5 -36.15 -0.22 -7.59
C VAL A 5 -37.45 -0.82 -8.17
N HIS A 6 -38.26 -1.47 -7.33
CA HIS A 6 -39.57 -2.00 -7.75
C HIS A 6 -40.64 -0.92 -8.04
N ALA A 7 -40.42 0.32 -7.63
CA ALA A 7 -41.37 1.41 -7.86
C ALA A 7 -41.33 1.98 -9.29
N LEU A 8 -40.37 1.55 -10.12
CA LEU A 8 -40.09 2.15 -11.44
C LEU A 8 -40.10 1.14 -12.61
N ASP A 9 -40.76 -0.02 -12.45
CA ASP A 9 -40.87 -1.05 -13.52
C ASP A 9 -39.52 -1.50 -14.11
N GLY A 10 -38.46 -1.38 -13.31
CA GLY A 10 -37.10 -1.76 -13.69
C GLY A 10 -36.82 -3.20 -13.25
N HIS A 11 -36.62 -4.10 -14.20
CA HIS A 11 -36.13 -5.44 -13.90
C HIS A 11 -34.78 -5.35 -13.18
N LEU A 12 -34.67 -5.98 -12.00
CA LEU A 12 -33.37 -6.28 -11.40
C LEU A 12 -32.60 -7.14 -12.39
N SER A 13 -31.55 -6.58 -12.98
CA SER A 13 -30.73 -7.28 -13.97
C SER A 13 -30.34 -8.66 -13.43
N TYR A 14 -30.50 -9.72 -14.23
CA TYR A 14 -30.06 -11.09 -13.88
C TYR A 14 -28.57 -11.16 -13.51
N LEU A 15 -27.81 -10.11 -13.82
CA LEU A 15 -26.40 -9.93 -13.46
C LEU A 15 -26.20 -9.45 -12.01
N ASN A 16 -27.22 -8.95 -11.30
CA ASN A 16 -27.06 -8.46 -9.92
C ASN A 16 -26.57 -9.53 -8.93
N PRO A 17 -27.12 -10.76 -8.94
CA PRO A 17 -26.59 -11.85 -8.13
C PRO A 17 -25.13 -12.17 -8.47
N LEU A 18 -24.75 -12.06 -9.76
CA LEU A 18 -23.38 -12.27 -10.20
C LEU A 18 -22.44 -11.16 -9.69
N TRP A 19 -22.86 -9.90 -9.77
CA TRP A 19 -22.12 -8.77 -9.22
C TRP A 19 -21.97 -8.85 -7.70
N TYR A 20 -23.04 -9.23 -7.00
CA TYR A 20 -23.01 -9.40 -5.54
C TYR A 20 -22.12 -10.57 -5.13
N ALA A 21 -22.23 -11.72 -5.80
CA ALA A 21 -21.38 -12.87 -5.56
C ALA A 21 -19.90 -12.56 -5.88
N GLY A 22 -19.63 -11.85 -6.98
CA GLY A 22 -18.28 -11.38 -7.32
C GLY A 22 -17.72 -10.40 -6.29
N SER A 23 -18.55 -9.46 -5.81
CA SER A 23 -18.14 -8.49 -4.78
C SER A 23 -17.88 -9.18 -3.44
N PHE A 24 -18.72 -10.15 -3.07
CA PHE A 24 -18.55 -10.95 -1.86
C PHE A 24 -17.32 -11.85 -1.96
N ALA A 25 -17.09 -12.50 -3.10
CA ALA A 25 -15.89 -13.31 -3.33
C ALA A 25 -14.61 -12.46 -3.27
N LEU A 26 -14.62 -11.25 -3.84
CA LEU A 26 -13.52 -10.29 -3.72
C LEU A 26 -13.32 -9.82 -2.28
N GLY A 27 -14.39 -9.49 -1.55
CA GLY A 27 -14.31 -9.10 -0.14
C GLY A 27 -13.82 -10.24 0.75
N ALA A 28 -14.29 -11.46 0.53
CA ALA A 28 -13.88 -12.66 1.25
C ALA A 28 -12.42 -13.01 0.94
N THR A 29 -11.98 -12.93 -0.32
CA THR A 29 -10.57 -13.16 -0.68
C THR A 29 -9.65 -12.08 -0.14
N ALA A 30 -10.08 -10.81 -0.11
CA ALA A 30 -9.33 -9.73 0.53
C ALA A 30 -9.25 -9.90 2.06
N GLY A 31 -10.33 -10.35 2.70
CA GLY A 31 -10.33 -10.70 4.13
C GLY A 31 -9.47 -11.94 4.44
N LEU A 32 -9.50 -12.95 3.56
CA LEU A 32 -8.70 -14.17 3.67
C LEU A 32 -7.21 -13.93 3.36
N ALA A 33 -6.87 -12.90 2.58
CA ALA A 33 -5.48 -12.49 2.38
C ALA A 33 -4.81 -12.18 3.74
N GLY A 34 -5.56 -11.79 4.77
CA GLY A 34 -5.18 -11.96 6.17
C GLY A 34 -4.00 -11.11 6.65
N ASP A 35 -3.77 -11.13 7.96
CA ASP A 35 -2.77 -10.30 8.65
C ASP A 35 -1.36 -10.45 8.09
N LYS A 36 -1.02 -11.64 7.56
CA LYS A 36 0.30 -11.92 6.97
C LYS A 36 0.57 -11.12 5.70
N TRP A 37 -0.44 -10.92 4.85
CA TRP A 37 -0.27 -10.10 3.64
C TRP A 37 -0.26 -8.62 3.99
N SER A 38 -1.04 -8.21 5.00
CA SER A 38 -0.98 -6.84 5.55
C SER A 38 0.42 -6.53 6.10
N LEU A 39 0.99 -7.42 6.91
CA LEU A 39 2.37 -7.32 7.41
C LEU A 39 3.40 -7.36 6.27
N GLY A 40 3.16 -8.17 5.24
CA GLY A 40 3.96 -8.17 4.01
C GLY A 40 3.94 -6.83 3.27
N PHE A 41 2.78 -6.17 3.22
CA PHE A 41 2.62 -4.84 2.67
C PHE A 41 3.35 -3.77 3.48
N VAL A 42 3.27 -3.82 4.80
CA VAL A 42 4.05 -2.95 5.68
C VAL A 42 5.54 -3.15 5.41
N ALA A 43 6.02 -4.40 5.43
CA ALA A 43 7.43 -4.71 5.16
C ALA A 43 7.94 -4.18 3.80
N GLU A 44 7.14 -4.31 2.73
CA GLU A 44 7.52 -3.77 1.42
C GLU A 44 7.44 -2.24 1.37
N THR A 45 6.47 -1.63 2.06
CA THR A 45 6.36 -0.18 2.15
C THR A 45 7.57 0.41 2.88
N GLU A 46 7.94 -0.15 4.03
CA GLU A 46 9.13 0.30 4.77
C GLU A 46 10.41 0.16 3.94
N ARG A 47 10.52 -0.92 3.16
CA ARG A 47 11.64 -1.10 2.22
C ARG A 47 11.70 0.03 1.18
N GLN A 48 10.56 0.47 0.65
CA GLN A 48 10.48 1.58 -0.29
C GLN A 48 10.77 2.93 0.39
N VAL A 49 10.36 3.12 1.65
CA VAL A 49 10.68 4.32 2.44
C VAL A 49 12.19 4.42 2.68
N VAL A 50 12.84 3.34 3.10
CA VAL A 50 14.30 3.30 3.27
C VAL A 50 15.02 3.68 1.96
N GLN A 51 14.58 3.13 0.82
CA GLN A 51 15.13 3.51 -0.48
C GLN A 51 14.91 4.99 -0.79
N HIS A 52 13.74 5.52 -0.47
CA HIS A 52 13.43 6.94 -0.66
C HIS A 52 14.30 7.85 0.21
N LEU A 53 14.53 7.48 1.48
CA LEU A 53 15.42 8.19 2.39
C LEU A 53 16.86 8.20 1.89
N ASP A 54 17.34 7.09 1.31
CA ASP A 54 18.65 7.03 0.65
C ASP A 54 18.76 7.98 -0.54
N GLU A 55 17.71 8.11 -1.35
CA GLU A 55 17.67 9.08 -2.44
C GLU A 55 17.61 10.52 -1.93
N HIS A 56 16.90 10.78 -0.84
CA HIS A 56 16.83 12.10 -0.18
C HIS A 56 18.16 12.51 0.45
N LEU A 57 18.85 11.59 1.13
CA LEU A 57 20.18 11.83 1.70
C LEU A 57 21.22 12.19 0.64
N LYS A 58 21.05 11.74 -0.61
CA LYS A 58 21.90 12.14 -1.75
C LYS A 58 21.59 13.52 -2.31
N LYS A 59 20.34 14.00 -2.14
CA LYS A 59 19.88 15.29 -2.65
C LYS A 59 20.08 16.43 -1.66
N ILE A 60 20.03 16.15 -0.36
CA ILE A 60 20.16 17.17 0.67
C ILE A 60 21.59 17.72 0.76
N SER A 61 21.72 19.01 1.07
CA SER A 61 23.02 19.68 1.19
C SER A 61 23.91 18.98 2.23
N PRO A 62 25.18 18.69 1.91
CA PRO A 62 26.14 18.12 2.89
C PRO A 62 26.36 19.01 4.11
N LYS A 63 26.06 20.31 4.00
CA LYS A 63 26.24 21.30 5.08
C LYS A 63 25.12 21.28 6.12
N ASP A 64 23.99 20.63 5.82
CA ASP A 64 22.86 20.50 6.76
C ASP A 64 22.98 19.22 7.59
N GLY A 65 23.91 19.23 8.55
CA GLY A 65 24.18 18.08 9.41
C GLY A 65 22.99 17.68 10.30
N LYS A 66 22.12 18.63 10.66
CA LYS A 66 20.95 18.36 11.50
C LYS A 66 19.91 17.54 10.75
N SER A 67 19.53 17.98 9.55
CA SER A 67 18.53 17.25 8.74
C SER A 67 19.06 15.88 8.32
N ARG A 68 20.36 15.77 8.01
CA ARG A 68 20.98 14.47 7.68
C ARG A 68 20.92 13.48 8.85
N ALA A 69 21.25 13.92 10.06
CA ALA A 69 21.20 13.06 11.25
C ALA A 69 19.78 12.53 11.49
N VAL A 70 18.75 13.36 11.31
CA VAL A 70 17.34 12.94 11.43
C VAL A 70 16.97 11.91 10.37
N LEU A 71 17.34 12.14 9.10
CA LEU A 71 17.06 11.21 8.00
C LEU A 71 17.80 9.87 8.17
N GLU A 72 19.04 9.89 8.67
CA GLU A 72 19.82 8.69 8.96
C GLU A 72 19.21 7.89 10.12
N GLN A 73 18.74 8.55 11.17
CA GLN A 73 18.02 7.88 12.25
C GLN A 73 16.69 7.27 11.76
N MET A 74 15.90 8.04 11.02
CA MET A 74 14.62 7.57 10.44
C MET A 74 14.85 6.35 9.56
N LYS A 75 15.92 6.33 8.75
CA LYS A 75 16.27 5.17 7.94
C LYS A 75 16.49 3.91 8.77
N LEU A 76 17.16 4.03 9.93
CA LEU A 76 17.38 2.90 10.84
C LEU A 76 16.07 2.43 11.49
N ASP A 77 15.19 3.36 11.83
CA ASP A 77 13.87 3.07 12.40
C ASP A 77 13.00 2.29 11.41
N GLU A 78 12.86 2.78 10.19
CA GLU A 78 12.02 2.11 9.17
C GLU A 78 12.61 0.77 8.72
N ALA A 79 13.94 0.64 8.66
CA ALA A 79 14.58 -0.65 8.41
C ALA A 79 14.21 -1.67 9.49
N ARG A 80 14.16 -1.26 10.77
CA ARG A 80 13.72 -2.12 11.87
C ARG A 80 12.24 -2.46 11.78
N HIS A 81 11.37 -1.50 11.45
CA HIS A 81 9.94 -1.76 11.25
C HIS A 81 9.70 -2.79 10.15
N GLY A 82 10.43 -2.71 9.03
CA GLY A 82 10.35 -3.68 7.95
C GLY A 82 10.76 -5.09 8.39
N GLU A 83 11.83 -5.22 9.15
CA GLU A 83 12.27 -6.51 9.71
C GLU A 83 11.31 -7.04 10.78
N MET A 84 10.75 -6.18 11.63
CA MET A 84 9.71 -6.56 12.58
C MET A 84 8.46 -7.08 11.89
N ALA A 85 8.03 -6.44 10.80
CA ALA A 85 6.87 -6.87 10.02
C ALA A 85 7.10 -8.25 9.37
N LYS A 86 8.32 -8.51 8.86
CA LYS A 86 8.71 -9.85 8.39
C LYS A 86 8.73 -10.88 9.53
N ALA A 87 9.36 -10.53 10.66
CA ALA A 87 9.46 -11.41 11.82
C ALA A 87 8.09 -11.74 12.44
N ALA A 88 7.13 -10.82 12.37
CA ALA A 88 5.75 -11.02 12.79
C ALA A 88 4.93 -11.93 11.85
N GLY A 89 5.55 -12.48 10.79
CA GLY A 89 4.91 -13.39 9.84
C GLY A 89 4.44 -12.72 8.55
N GLY A 90 4.94 -11.52 8.25
CA GLY A 90 4.74 -10.86 6.97
C GLY A 90 5.24 -11.71 5.82
N VAL A 91 4.34 -12.07 4.90
CA VAL A 91 4.71 -12.84 3.70
C VAL A 91 5.19 -11.89 2.61
N GLU A 92 6.15 -12.34 1.83
CA GLU A 92 6.64 -11.55 0.72
C GLU A 92 5.54 -11.39 -0.35
N LEU A 93 5.21 -10.14 -0.67
CA LEU A 93 4.17 -9.85 -1.65
C LEU A 93 4.56 -10.36 -3.05
N PRO A 94 3.60 -10.81 -3.88
CA PRO A 94 3.86 -11.17 -5.27
C PRO A 94 4.50 -10.02 -6.04
N GLY A 95 5.43 -10.35 -6.93
CA GLY A 95 6.15 -9.37 -7.77
C GLY A 95 5.27 -8.33 -8.49
N PRO A 96 4.09 -8.69 -9.05
CA PRO A 96 3.18 -7.72 -9.66
C PRO A 96 2.69 -6.65 -8.67
N VAL A 97 2.37 -7.06 -7.43
CA VAL A 97 1.89 -6.14 -6.38
C VAL A 97 3.00 -5.18 -5.96
N LYS A 98 4.23 -5.69 -5.75
CA LYS A 98 5.39 -4.85 -5.44
C LYS A 98 5.66 -3.80 -6.52
N THR A 99 5.54 -4.21 -7.79
CA THR A 99 5.73 -3.32 -8.94
C THR A 99 4.67 -2.22 -8.96
N LEU A 100 3.40 -2.57 -8.75
CA LEU A 100 2.30 -1.62 -8.69
C LEU A 100 2.49 -0.62 -7.54
N MET A 101 2.87 -1.09 -6.35
CA MET A 101 3.17 -0.22 -5.20
C MET A 101 4.28 0.79 -5.53
N GLY A 102 5.38 0.32 -6.14
CA GLY A 102 6.49 1.20 -6.53
C GLY A 102 6.09 2.25 -7.59
N MET A 103 5.19 1.90 -8.52
CA MET A 103 4.66 2.87 -9.49
C MET A 103 3.81 3.94 -8.80
N THR A 104 2.90 3.53 -7.90
CA THR A 104 2.05 4.44 -7.13
C THR A 104 2.88 5.39 -6.27
N SER A 105 3.91 4.88 -5.59
CA SER A 105 4.85 5.69 -4.80
C SER A 105 5.52 6.78 -5.66
N LYS A 106 6.05 6.43 -6.83
CA LYS A 106 6.64 7.41 -7.76
C LYS A 106 5.66 8.47 -8.24
N ILE A 107 4.40 8.09 -8.49
CA ILE A 107 3.35 9.04 -8.88
C ILE A 107 3.10 10.02 -7.73
N MET A 108 2.93 9.52 -6.51
CA MET A 108 2.70 10.35 -5.33
C MET A 108 3.84 11.33 -5.07
N THR A 109 5.10 10.86 -5.11
CA THR A 109 6.27 11.74 -4.94
C THR A 109 6.34 12.81 -6.03
N ARG A 110 6.09 12.45 -7.30
CA ARG A 110 6.11 13.43 -8.40
C ARG A 110 5.00 14.47 -8.28
N LEU A 111 3.81 14.08 -7.81
CA LEU A 111 2.72 15.00 -7.55
C LEU A 111 3.07 15.95 -6.40
N ALA A 112 3.67 15.43 -5.32
CA ALA A 112 4.11 16.24 -4.18
C ALA A 112 5.19 17.27 -4.54
N TYR A 113 6.04 17.01 -5.55
CA TYR A 113 7.00 18.00 -6.05
C TYR A 113 6.39 19.04 -7.01
N ARG A 114 5.19 18.79 -7.54
CA ARG A 114 4.52 19.66 -8.53
C ARG A 114 3.39 20.50 -7.95
N LEU A 115 2.93 20.19 -6.74
CA LEU A 115 2.03 21.01 -5.93
C LEU A 115 2.86 21.89 -5.00
#